data_AF-A0A090T6U1-F1
#
_entry.id   AF-A0A090T6U1-F1
#
_cell.length_a   1.000
_cell.length_b   1.000
_cell.length_c   1.000
_cell.angle_alpha   90.00
_cell.angle_beta   90.00
_cell.angle_gamma   90.00
#
_symmetry.space_group_name_H-M   'P 1'
#
loop_
_entity.id
_entity.type
_entity.pdbx_description
1 polymer ?
#
loop_
_entity_poly.entity_id
_entity_poly.type
_entity_poly.pdbx_seq_one_letter_code
_entity_poly.pdbx_strand_id
1 'polypeptide(L)' 'MTAVSERASWMSTLAQSQQSDLEQLWHSTKIEASYQMVRQPEIGLAQVRARMGGSGREFNMGDARSLALSSN' A
#
# COMPACT_ATOMS: atom_id res chain seq x y z
N MET A 1 -18.46 -4.07 11.16
CA MET A 1 -17.48 -3.51 10.21
C MET A 1 -17.94 -3.88 8.80
N THR A 2 -17.74 -3.02 7.81
CA THR A 2 -18.08 -3.35 6.41
C THR A 2 -16.90 -4.09 5.77
N ALA A 3 -17.16 -4.92 4.75
CA ALA A 3 -16.11 -5.63 4.01
C ALA A 3 -15.02 -4.68 3.45
N VAL A 4 -15.38 -3.44 3.09
CA VAL A 4 -14.43 -2.42 2.63
C VAL A 4 -13.52 -1.96 3.77
N SER A 5 -14.07 -1.75 4.98
CA SER A 5 -13.27 -1.33 6.14
C SER A 5 -12.29 -2.42 6.61
N GLU A 6 -12.71 -3.69 6.56
CA GLU A 6 -11.84 -4.84 6.84
C GLU A 6 -10.74 -4.94 5.77
N ARG A 7 -11.11 -4.77 4.50
CA ARG A 7 -10.15 -4.78 3.41
C ARG A 7 -9.14 -3.63 3.49
N ALA A 8 -9.54 -2.45 3.93
CA ALA A 8 -8.62 -1.34 4.13
C ALA A 8 -7.64 -1.62 5.27
N SER A 9 -8.12 -2.25 6.34
CA SER A 9 -7.34 -2.53 7.55
C SER A 9 -6.14 -3.44 7.29
N TRP A 10 -6.36 -4.68 6.85
CA TRP A 10 -5.25 -5.63 6.56
C TRP A 10 -4.29 -5.14 5.46
N MET A 11 -4.76 -4.42 4.43
CA MET A 11 -3.87 -3.82 3.41
C MET A 11 -2.98 -2.73 4.00
N SER A 12 -3.52 -1.90 4.91
CA SER A 12 -2.76 -0.87 5.63
C SER A 12 -1.68 -1.50 6.51
N THR A 13 -2.01 -2.59 7.21
CA THR A 13 -1.05 -3.35 8.02
C THR A 13 0.10 -3.90 7.17
N LEU A 14 -0.21 -4.50 6.01
CA LEU A 14 0.82 -5.01 5.09
C LEU A 14 1.71 -3.88 4.55
N ALA A 15 1.12 -2.73 4.18
CA ALA A 15 1.85 -1.59 3.64
C ALA A 15 2.82 -0.92 4.64
N GLN A 16 2.51 -1.01 5.94
CA GLN A 16 3.33 -0.43 7.01
C GLN A 16 4.31 -1.43 7.64
N SER A 17 4.16 -2.72 7.35
CA SER A 17 5.05 -3.76 7.90
C SER A 17 6.48 -3.65 7.35
N GLN A 18 7.45 -4.09 8.17
CA GLN A 18 8.82 -4.27 7.67
C GLN A 18 8.89 -5.50 6.77
N GLN A 19 9.64 -5.38 5.68
CA GLN A 19 9.81 -6.46 4.71
C GLN A 19 10.34 -7.75 5.37
N SER A 20 11.33 -7.64 6.28
CA SER A 20 11.92 -8.79 6.97
C SER A 20 10.89 -9.59 7.77
N ASP A 21 10.02 -8.88 8.49
CA ASP A 21 9.02 -9.49 9.36
C ASP A 21 7.96 -10.19 8.50
N LEU A 22 7.58 -9.57 7.38
CA LEU A 22 6.63 -10.14 6.43
C LEU A 22 7.17 -11.40 5.76
N GLU A 23 8.42 -11.40 5.31
CA GLU A 23 9.07 -12.57 4.71
C GLU A 23 9.16 -13.74 5.68
N GLN A 24 9.59 -13.48 6.93
CA GLN A 24 9.67 -14.51 7.97
C GLN A 24 8.29 -15.14 8.24
N LEU A 25 7.27 -14.32 8.41
CA LEU A 25 5.91 -14.79 8.68
C LEU A 25 5.32 -15.53 7.48
N TRP A 26 5.54 -15.03 6.26
CA TRP A 26 5.09 -15.71 5.03
C TRP A 26 5.67 -17.11 4.93
N HIS A 27 6.98 -17.26 5.12
CA HIS A 27 7.64 -18.58 5.13
C HIS A 27 7.11 -19.49 6.23
N SER A 28 6.82 -18.96 7.43
CA SER A 28 6.28 -19.75 8.54
C SER A 28 4.86 -20.28 8.27
N THR A 29 4.08 -19.57 7.46
CA THR A 29 2.67 -19.91 7.18
C THR A 29 2.54 -21.05 6.16
N LYS A 30 3.61 -21.37 5.43
CA LYS A 30 3.66 -22.46 4.43
C LYS A 30 2.49 -22.41 3.43
N ILE A 31 2.10 -21.20 3.04
CA ILE A 31 1.03 -21.00 2.05
C ILE A 31 1.59 -21.34 0.66
N GLU A 32 1.14 -22.46 0.10
CA GLU A 32 1.34 -22.79 -1.31
C GLU A 32 0.15 -22.29 -2.12
N ALA A 33 0.10 -20.97 -2.36
CA ALA A 33 -0.90 -20.38 -3.22
C ALA A 33 -0.39 -20.32 -4.66
N SER A 34 -1.07 -21.00 -5.57
CA SER A 34 -0.89 -20.76 -7.01
C SER A 34 -1.44 -19.39 -7.37
N TYR A 35 -0.56 -18.47 -7.76
CA TYR A 35 -0.95 -17.15 -8.25
C TYR A 35 -0.27 -16.86 -9.58
N GLN A 36 -0.93 -16.04 -10.40
CA GLN A 36 -0.34 -15.46 -11.59
C GLN A 36 -0.14 -13.97 -11.34
N MET A 37 1.07 -13.48 -11.63
CA MET A 37 1.34 -12.06 -11.58
C MET A 37 0.66 -11.37 -12.77
N VAL A 38 -0.46 -10.69 -12.49
CA VAL A 38 -1.19 -9.92 -13.51
C VAL A 38 -0.42 -8.63 -13.86
N ARG A 39 0.41 -8.12 -12.94
CA ARG A 39 1.09 -6.82 -13.02
C ARG A 39 2.43 -6.86 -12.31
N GLN A 40 3.45 -6.25 -12.91
CA GLN A 40 4.77 -6.13 -12.29
C GLN A 40 4.77 -5.02 -11.22
N PRO A 41 5.61 -5.14 -10.18
CA PRO A 41 5.86 -4.05 -9.24
C PRO A 41 6.54 -2.86 -9.93
N GLU A 42 5.97 -1.67 -9.78
CA GLU A 42 6.52 -0.44 -10.33
C GLU A 42 6.73 0.61 -9.24
N ILE A 43 7.94 1.18 -9.22
CA ILE A 43 8.30 2.28 -8.32
C ILE A 43 7.99 3.59 -9.03
N GLY A 44 7.12 4.40 -8.42
CA GLY A 44 6.75 5.71 -8.93
C GLY A 44 6.62 6.76 -7.83
N LEU A 45 5.89 7.82 -8.15
CA LEU A 45 5.63 8.93 -7.25
C LEU A 45 4.12 9.06 -7.00
N ALA A 46 3.77 9.37 -5.76
CA ALA A 46 2.43 9.77 -5.37
C ALA A 46 2.44 11.23 -4.92
N GLN A 47 1.61 12.05 -5.55
CA GLN A 47 1.48 13.46 -5.22
C GLN A 47 0.77 13.62 -3.87
N VAL A 48 1.46 14.22 -2.92
CA VAL A 48 0.97 14.51 -1.57
C VAL A 48 0.21 15.83 -1.59
N ARG A 49 -1.07 15.79 -1.20
CA ARG A 49 -1.91 16.97 -1.01
C ARG A 49 -2.13 17.22 0.48
N ALA A 50 -2.00 18.48 0.88
CA ALA A 50 -2.24 18.93 2.24
C ALA A 50 -3.34 20.00 2.27
N ARG A 51 -3.84 20.30 3.47
CA ARG A 51 -4.84 21.35 3.70
C ARG A 51 -4.26 22.45 4.58
N MET A 52 -4.42 23.72 4.18
CA MET A 52 -3.98 24.87 4.97
C MET A 52 -4.62 24.85 6.36
N GLY A 53 -3.82 24.88 7.42
CA GLY A 53 -4.32 24.83 8.81
C GLY A 53 -5.08 23.54 9.17
N GLY A 54 -4.95 22.46 8.39
CA GLY A 54 -5.56 21.15 8.65
C GLY A 54 -6.98 20.98 8.09
N SER A 55 -7.78 22.04 7.96
CA SER A 55 -9.17 21.99 7.45
C SER A 55 -9.45 22.92 6.28
N GLY A 56 -8.49 23.80 5.93
CA GLY A 56 -8.64 24.79 4.87
C GLY A 56 -8.45 24.22 3.46
N ARG A 57 -8.18 25.13 2.52
CA ARG A 57 -8.05 24.81 1.09
C ARG A 57 -6.89 23.83 0.84
N GLU A 58 -7.11 22.90 -0.09
CA GLU A 58 -6.09 21.94 -0.50
C GLU A 58 -4.98 22.61 -1.33
N PHE A 59 -3.76 22.13 -1.14
CA PHE A 59 -2.60 22.51 -1.94
C PHE A 59 -1.66 21.31 -2.11
N ASN A 60 -0.84 21.34 -3.16
CA ASN A 60 0.16 20.31 -3.41
C ASN A 60 1.36 20.55 -2.49
N MET A 61 1.69 19.55 -1.67
CA MET A 61 2.79 19.62 -0.70
C MET A 61 4.10 19.03 -1.26
N GLY A 62 4.01 18.17 -2.28
CA GLY A 62 5.15 17.53 -2.93
C GLY A 62 4.83 16.12 -3.39
N ASP A 63 5.85 15.29 -3.58
CA ASP A 63 5.72 13.90 -4.02
C ASP A 63 6.37 12.94 -3.01
N ALA A 64 5.80 11.74 -2.88
CA ALA A 64 6.36 10.65 -2.09
C ALA A 64 6.60 9.42 -2.96
N ARG A 65 7.63 8.64 -2.65
CA ARG A 65 7.89 7.36 -3.34
C ARG A 65 6.75 6.39 -3.04
N SER A 66 6.20 5.79 -4.09
CA SER A 66 5.14 4.79 -4.00
C SER A 66 5.53 3.54 -4.79
N LEU A 67 5.11 2.38 -4.33
CA LEU A 67 5.20 1.12 -5.06
C LEU A 67 3.77 0.65 -5.35
N ALA A 68 3.44 0.48 -6.63
CA ALA A 68 2.13 0.04 -7.06
C ALA A 68 2.25 -1.06 -8.11
N LEU A 69 1.18 -1.83 -8.27
CA LEU A 69 1.02 -2.79 -9.36
C LEU A 69 0.31 -2.08 -10.51
N SER A 70 1.06 -1.73 -11.56
CA SER A 70 0.61 -0.82 -12.64
C SER A 70 -0.59 -1.33 -13.44
N SER A 71 -1.51 -0.43 -13.78
CA SER A 71 -2.62 -0.71 -14.71
C SER A 71 -2.18 -0.43 -16.13
N ASN A 72 -2.24 -1.43 -17.01
CA ASN A 72 -2.37 -1.18 -18.44
C ASN A 72 -3.82 -0.81 -18.77
#